data_AF-A0A7W6T3Z8-F1
#
_entry.id   AF-A0A7W6T3Z8-F1
#
_cell.length_a   1.000
_cell.length_b   1.000
_cell.length_c   1.000
_cell.angle_alpha   90.00
_cell.angle_beta   90.00
_cell.angle_gamma   90.00
#
_symmetry.space_group_name_H-M   'P 1'
#
loop_
_entity.id
_entity.type
_entity.pdbx_description
1 polymer ?
#
loop_
_entity_poly.entity_id
_entity_poly.type
_entity_poly.pdbx_seq_one_letter_code
_entity_poly.pdbx_strand_id
1 'polypeptide(L)'
;MRGRALVLARTTTCILCHSGPFPETRFQGDLAPDLTGAGNRWSVSQLRLRLVDAARFNPDTIMPSYYRNGDLVRVGRNFTGKPILSAAEIEDIVAFLATLRD
;
A
#
# COMPACT_ATOMS: atom_id res chain seq x y z
N MET A 1 0.25 11.64 11.51
CA MET A 1 -0.78 10.59 11.28
C MET A 1 -0.09 9.24 11.10
N ARG A 2 -0.59 8.17 11.73
CA ARG A 2 0.02 6.83 11.71
C ARG A 2 0.17 6.26 10.28
N GLY A 3 -0.82 6.48 9.42
CA GLY A 3 -0.79 6.07 8.01
C GLY A 3 0.40 6.59 7.21
N ARG A 4 0.75 7.87 7.38
CA ARG A 4 1.93 8.45 6.72
C ARG A 4 3.21 7.74 7.14
N ALA A 5 3.37 7.48 8.44
CA ALA A 5 4.53 6.77 8.94
C ALA A 5 4.60 5.34 8.38
N LEU A 6 3.45 4.67 8.25
CA LEU A 6 3.35 3.37 7.61
C LEU A 6 3.72 3.42 6.13
N VAL A 7 3.25 4.40 5.34
CA VAL A 7 3.63 4.52 3.91
C VAL A 7 5.14 4.70 3.73
N LEU A 8 5.79 5.43 4.63
CA LEU A 8 7.23 5.68 4.60
C LEU A 8 8.07 4.58 5.27
N ALA A 9 7.42 3.62 5.94
CA ALA A 9 8.13 2.59 6.69
C ALA A 9 8.81 1.58 5.77
N ARG A 10 10.01 1.16 6.17
CA ARG A 10 10.73 0.06 5.49
C ARG A 10 10.06 -1.30 5.64
N THR A 11 9.08 -1.43 6.53
CA THR A 11 8.32 -2.67 6.77
C THR A 11 7.13 -2.84 5.82
N THR A 12 6.58 -1.75 5.28
CA THR A 12 5.46 -1.77 4.32
C THR A 12 5.95 -1.54 2.88
N THR A 13 7.10 -0.87 2.72
CA THR A 13 7.83 -0.68 1.46
C THR A 13 7.08 0.06 0.35
N CYS A 14 6.05 0.85 0.66
CA CYS A 14 5.26 1.55 -0.36
C CYS A 14 6.14 2.48 -1.22
N ILE A 15 7.02 3.27 -0.58
CA ILE A 15 7.94 4.19 -1.25
C ILE A 15 9.07 3.52 -2.03
N LEU A 16 9.25 2.20 -1.90
CA LEU A 16 10.20 1.46 -2.74
C LEU A 16 9.74 1.46 -4.20
N CYS A 17 8.43 1.48 -4.43
CA CYS A 17 7.83 1.45 -5.77
C CYS A 17 7.21 2.78 -6.18
N HIS A 18 6.69 3.56 -5.23
CA HIS A 18 5.94 4.78 -5.49
C HIS A 18 6.70 6.05 -5.09
N SER A 19 6.58 7.09 -5.90
CA SER A 19 6.85 8.48 -5.51
C SER A 19 5.62 9.13 -4.85
N GLY A 20 5.82 10.29 -4.24
CA GLY A 20 4.74 11.07 -3.64
C GLY A 20 5.23 12.36 -2.96
N PRO A 21 4.32 13.06 -2.26
CA PRO A 21 4.59 14.35 -1.63
C PRO A 21 5.33 14.18 -0.29
N PHE A 22 6.51 13.57 -0.36
CA PHE A 22 7.37 13.22 0.78
C PHE A 22 8.78 13.83 0.60
N PRO A 23 8.91 15.17 0.62
CA PRO A 23 10.18 15.84 0.28
C PRO A 23 11.34 15.47 1.21
N GLU A 24 11.06 15.03 2.43
CA GLU A 24 12.08 14.58 3.38
C GLU A 24 12.56 13.14 3.12
N THR A 25 11.81 12.37 2.33
CA THR A 25 12.12 10.98 2.01
C THR A 25 12.89 10.90 0.70
N ARG A 26 14.18 10.56 0.81
CA ARG A 26 15.06 10.31 -0.35
C ARG A 26 14.81 8.90 -0.93
N PHE A 27 15.16 8.73 -2.20
CA PHE A 27 15.09 7.44 -2.91
C PHE A 27 13.69 6.84 -2.96
N GLN A 28 12.73 7.64 -3.44
CA GLN A 28 11.39 7.14 -3.76
C GLN A 28 11.42 6.42 -5.11
N GLY A 29 10.67 5.33 -5.24
CA GLY A 29 10.63 4.52 -6.45
C GLY A 29 9.81 5.14 -7.59
N ASP A 30 10.02 4.61 -8.79
CA ASP A 30 9.37 4.99 -10.04
C ASP A 30 8.72 3.80 -10.77
N LEU A 31 8.68 2.63 -10.11
CA LEU A 31 8.07 1.40 -10.66
C LEU A 31 6.54 1.45 -10.71
N ALA A 32 5.93 2.32 -9.91
CA ALA A 32 4.48 2.44 -9.79
C ALA A 32 4.04 3.92 -9.78
N PRO A 33 2.77 4.23 -10.07
CA PRO A 33 2.31 5.61 -10.20
C PRO A 33 2.51 6.44 -8.93
N ASP A 34 2.79 7.73 -9.11
CA ASP A 34 2.90 8.70 -8.01
C ASP A 34 1.65 8.71 -7.11
N LEU A 35 1.84 8.80 -5.78
CA LEU A 35 0.76 8.82 -4.77
C LEU A 35 0.14 10.21 -4.57
N THR A 36 0.77 11.29 -5.04
CA THR A 36 0.20 12.65 -5.06
C THR A 36 -1.14 12.63 -5.76
N GLY A 37 -2.17 13.25 -5.18
CA GLY A 37 -3.54 13.22 -5.72
C GLY A 37 -4.27 11.86 -5.65
N ALA A 38 -3.76 10.86 -4.92
CA ALA A 38 -4.43 9.55 -4.81
C ALA A 38 -5.87 9.66 -4.26
N GLY A 39 -6.10 10.58 -3.33
CA GLY A 39 -7.42 10.88 -2.75
C GLY A 39 -8.39 11.56 -3.73
N ASN A 40 -7.89 12.13 -4.84
CA ASN A 40 -8.72 12.60 -5.94
C ASN A 40 -9.06 11.49 -6.93
N ARG A 41 -8.10 10.59 -7.19
CA ARG A 41 -8.26 9.52 -8.18
C ARG A 41 -9.19 8.42 -7.70
N TRP A 42 -9.18 8.10 -6.40
CA TRP A 42 -9.84 6.93 -5.87
C TRP A 42 -10.66 7.23 -4.63
N SER A 43 -11.84 6.60 -4.55
CA SER A 43 -12.62 6.59 -3.32
C SER A 43 -11.91 5.80 -2.20
N VAL A 44 -12.34 6.01 -0.95
CA VAL A 44 -11.83 5.25 0.21
C VAL A 44 -11.96 3.73 0.02
N SER A 45 -13.08 3.26 -0.53
CA SER A 45 -13.28 1.82 -0.80
C SER A 45 -12.36 1.30 -1.90
N GLN A 46 -12.10 2.11 -2.92
CA GLN A 46 -11.17 1.78 -4.01
C GLN A 46 -9.71 1.79 -3.56
N LEU A 47 -9.32 2.69 -2.65
CA LEU A 47 -8.00 2.67 -2.02
C LEU A 47 -7.83 1.41 -1.17
N ARG A 48 -8.84 1.08 -0.36
CA ARG A 48 -8.83 -0.13 0.47
C ARG A 48 -8.67 -1.40 -0.35
N LEU A 49 -9.43 -1.56 -1.43
CA LEU A 49 -9.32 -2.74 -2.29
C LEU A 49 -7.92 -2.91 -2.88
N ARG A 50 -7.25 -1.82 -3.28
CA ARG A 50 -5.88 -1.87 -3.78
C ARG A 50 -4.89 -2.38 -2.74
N LEU A 51 -5.04 -1.98 -1.47
CA LEU A 51 -4.19 -2.46 -0.40
C LEU A 51 -4.49 -3.91 -0.02
N VAL A 52 -5.77 -4.28 0.03
CA VAL A 52 -6.21 -5.64 0.39
C VAL A 52 -5.74 -6.64 -0.67
N ASP A 53 -6.04 -6.37 -1.94
CA ASP A 53 -5.75 -7.27 -3.05
C ASP A 53 -5.74 -6.53 -4.40
N ALA A 54 -4.63 -5.90 -4.75
CA ALA A 54 -4.46 -5.19 -6.01
C ALA A 54 -4.66 -6.10 -7.24
N ALA A 55 -4.38 -7.41 -7.12
CA ALA A 55 -4.52 -8.38 -8.20
C ALA A 55 -5.98 -8.56 -8.66
N ARG A 56 -6.97 -8.21 -7.82
CA ARG A 56 -8.39 -8.19 -8.24
C ARG A 56 -8.72 -7.11 -9.25
N PHE A 57 -7.91 -6.06 -9.29
CA PHE A 57 -8.03 -4.98 -10.27
C PHE A 57 -7.10 -5.20 -11.47
N ASN A 58 -5.85 -5.58 -11.20
CA ASN A 58 -4.84 -5.85 -12.22
C ASN A 58 -4.08 -7.14 -11.86
N PRO A 59 -4.40 -8.29 -12.47
CA PRO A 59 -3.72 -9.56 -12.18
C PRO A 59 -2.20 -9.54 -12.43
N ASP A 60 -1.72 -8.65 -13.31
CA ASP A 60 -0.30 -8.51 -13.65
C ASP A 60 0.42 -7.49 -12.76
N THR A 61 -0.23 -6.98 -11.71
CA THR A 61 0.38 -6.00 -10.79
C THR A 61 1.53 -6.61 -10.00
N ILE A 62 2.61 -5.83 -9.87
CA ILE A 62 3.70 -6.13 -8.93
C ILE A 62 3.41 -5.65 -7.50
N MET A 63 2.36 -4.85 -7.30
CA MET A 63 1.97 -4.36 -5.98
C MET A 63 1.49 -5.53 -5.10
N PRO A 64 2.06 -5.75 -3.91
CA PRO A 64 1.65 -6.84 -3.04
C PRO A 64 0.19 -6.72 -2.57
N SER A 65 -0.49 -7.87 -2.44
CA SER A 65 -1.77 -7.96 -1.72
C SER A 65 -1.51 -8.00 -0.21
N TYR A 66 -1.61 -6.86 0.47
CA TYR A 66 -1.16 -6.73 1.87
C TYR A 66 -2.05 -7.44 2.88
N TYR A 67 -3.30 -7.77 2.53
CA TYR A 67 -4.23 -8.47 3.43
C TYR A 67 -4.54 -9.91 3.02
N ARG A 68 -3.97 -10.40 1.91
CA ARG A 68 -4.15 -11.78 1.48
C ARG A 68 -3.31 -12.71 2.35
N ASN A 69 -3.92 -13.82 2.80
CA ASN A 69 -3.28 -14.80 3.69
C ASN A 69 -3.41 -16.26 3.21
N GLY A 70 -3.98 -16.46 2.02
CA GLY A 70 -4.21 -17.77 1.42
C GLY A 70 -3.91 -17.77 -0.09
N ASP A 71 -3.84 -18.97 -0.67
CA ASP A 71 -3.53 -19.19 -2.10
C ASP A 71 -2.16 -18.62 -2.50
N LEU A 72 -1.16 -18.79 -1.63
CA LEU A 72 0.22 -18.33 -1.81
C LEU A 72 1.18 -19.52 -1.83
N VAL A 73 2.29 -19.37 -2.56
CA VAL A 73 3.28 -20.45 -2.76
C VAL A 73 4.57 -20.12 -2.03
N ARG A 74 5.12 -21.08 -1.27
CA ARG A 74 6.38 -20.94 -0.51
C ARG A 74 6.41 -19.72 0.42
N VAL A 75 5.35 -19.57 1.21
CA VAL A 75 5.21 -18.47 2.18
C VAL A 75 6.26 -18.62 3.29
N GLY A 76 6.95 -17.53 3.62
CA GLY A 76 7.88 -17.49 4.75
C GLY A 76 7.17 -17.78 6.07
N ARG A 77 7.83 -18.52 6.97
CA ARG A 77 7.23 -19.04 8.22
C ARG A 77 6.52 -17.99 9.07
N ASN A 78 7.00 -16.74 9.08
CA ASN A 78 6.41 -15.66 9.86
C ASN A 78 5.05 -15.17 9.33
N PHE A 79 4.71 -15.50 8.08
CA PHE A 79 3.50 -15.05 7.38
C PHE A 79 2.52 -16.19 7.06
N THR A 80 2.80 -17.42 7.49
CA THR A 80 1.87 -18.55 7.28
C THR A 80 0.50 -18.26 7.89
N GLY A 81 -0.54 -18.20 7.05
CA GLY A 81 -1.92 -17.90 7.45
C GLY A 81 -2.15 -16.47 7.94
N LYS A 82 -1.20 -15.56 7.71
CA LYS A 82 -1.26 -14.18 8.19
C LYS A 82 -1.08 -13.19 7.03
N PRO A 83 -1.81 -12.07 7.05
CA PRO A 83 -1.55 -10.98 6.11
C PRO A 83 -0.22 -10.28 6.41
N ILE A 84 0.27 -9.48 5.46
CA ILE A 84 1.46 -8.63 5.64
C ILE A 84 1.13 -7.49 6.61
N LEU A 85 -0.05 -6.87 6.46
CA LEU A 85 -0.53 -5.78 7.31
C LEU A 85 -1.78 -6.19 8.08
N SER A 86 -1.95 -5.67 9.28
CA SER A 86 -3.22 -5.76 10.01
C SER A 86 -4.30 -4.90 9.37
N ALA A 87 -5.57 -5.19 9.68
CA ALA A 87 -6.69 -4.37 9.21
C ALA A 87 -6.56 -2.90 9.66
N ALA A 88 -6.12 -2.67 10.90
CA ALA A 88 -5.90 -1.33 11.42
C ALA A 88 -4.81 -0.56 10.65
N GLU A 89 -3.71 -1.22 10.29
CA GLU A 89 -2.66 -0.59 9.48
C GLU A 89 -3.14 -0.26 8.07
N ILE A 90 -3.96 -1.12 7.46
CA ILE A 90 -4.59 -0.82 6.18
C ILE A 90 -5.47 0.43 6.30
N GLU A 91 -6.34 0.50 7.31
CA GLU A 91 -7.21 1.67 7.50
C GLU A 91 -6.42 2.95 7.76
N ASP A 92 -5.34 2.88 8.54
CA ASP A 92 -4.46 4.01 8.76
C ASP A 92 -3.84 4.52 7.45
N ILE A 93 -3.35 3.62 6.59
CA ILE A 93 -2.78 3.97 5.29
C ILE A 93 -3.87 4.53 4.37
N VAL A 94 -5.04 3.88 4.28
CA VAL A 94 -6.17 4.34 3.46
C VAL A 94 -6.61 5.74 3.87
N ALA A 95 -6.74 5.99 5.18
CA ALA A 95 -7.10 7.30 5.72
C ALA A 95 -6.09 8.36 5.28
N PHE A 96 -4.79 8.05 5.34
CA PHE A 96 -3.75 8.97 4.87
C PHE A 96 -3.78 9.18 3.36
N LEU A 97 -3.88 8.13 2.54
CA LEU A 97 -3.95 8.26 1.08
C LEU A 97 -5.15 9.08 0.63
N ALA A 98 -6.28 8.97 1.33
CA ALA A 98 -7.49 9.74 1.05
C ALA A 98 -7.32 11.25 1.28
N THR A 99 -6.32 11.69 2.07
CA THR A 99 -6.00 13.11 2.26
C THR A 99 -5.10 13.68 1.17
N LEU A 100 -4.52 12.85 0.29
CA LEU A 100 -3.66 13.31 -0.80
C LEU A 100 -4.51 13.81 -1.97
N ARG A 101 -5.01 15.04 -1.87
CA ARG A 101 -5.95 15.66 -2.82
C ARG A 101 -5.37 16.82 -3.62
N ASP A 102 -4.10 17.15 -3.44
CA ASP A 102 -3.41 18.20 -4.18
C ASP A 102 -2.04 17.68 -4.63
#